data_AF-A0A397JC35-F1
#
_entry.id   AF-A0A397JC35-F1
#
_cell.length_a   1.000
_cell.length_b   1.000
_cell.length_c   1.000
_cell.angle_alpha   90.00
_cell.angle_beta   90.00
_cell.angle_gamma   90.00
#
_symmetry.space_group_name_H-M   'P 1'
#
loop_
_entity.id
_entity.type
_entity.pdbx_description
1 polymer ?
#
loop_
_entity_poly.entity_id
_entity_poly.type
_entity_poly.pdbx_seq_one_letter_code
_entity_poly.pdbx_strand_id
1 'polypeptide(L)'
;MSDEICPECNQEWNKYSLWCKPCNSKRFQNDFNNWTSGNDKIDKFIQDTQLNANNGWHVIEWIPYDRFKDVKQIGKGGFGTIHYASP
;
A
#
# COMPACT_ATOMS: atom_id res chain seq x y z
N MET A 1 -21.55 16.61 6.72
CA MET A 1 -20.39 16.07 7.45
C MET A 1 -19.43 17.23 7.62
N SER A 2 -18.92 17.52 8.82
CA SER A 2 -17.96 18.62 8.97
C SER A 2 -16.64 18.17 8.37
N ASP A 3 -16.34 18.66 7.16
CA ASP A 3 -15.04 18.50 6.53
C ASP A 3 -14.02 19.24 7.40
N GLU A 4 -13.24 18.47 8.17
CA GLU A 4 -12.13 19.02 8.92
C GLU A 4 -10.96 19.27 7.96
N ILE A 5 -10.15 20.28 8.27
CA ILE A 5 -8.97 20.63 7.49
C ILE A 5 -7.78 19.80 7.98
N CYS A 6 -7.05 19.17 7.06
CA CYS A 6 -5.85 18.42 7.36
C CYS A 6 -4.76 19.38 7.86
N PRO A 7 -4.16 19.15 9.03
CA PRO A 7 -3.15 20.07 9.58
C PRO A 7 -1.83 20.09 8.80
N GLU A 8 -1.60 19.13 7.91
CA GLU A 8 -0.37 19.02 7.12
C GLU A 8 -0.45 19.76 5.78
N CYS A 9 -1.59 19.68 5.08
CA CYS A 9 -1.74 20.22 3.73
C CYS A 9 -2.84 21.27 3.57
N ASN A 10 -3.56 21.58 4.65
CA ASN A 10 -4.69 22.51 4.66
C ASN A 10 -5.82 22.18 3.67
N GLN A 11 -5.96 20.90 3.29
CA GLN A 11 -7.07 20.42 2.46
C GLN A 11 -8.07 19.62 3.30
N GLU A 12 -9.31 19.52 2.83
CA GLU A 12 -10.33 18.68 3.46
C GLU A 12 -9.83 17.22 3.55
N TRP A 13 -10.06 16.58 4.69
CA TRP A 13 -9.73 15.18 4.89
C TRP A 13 -10.78 14.45 5.71
N ASN A 14 -10.80 13.13 5.59
CA ASN A 14 -11.69 12.30 6.37
C ASN A 14 -11.07 12.02 7.74
N LYS A 15 -11.51 12.78 8.75
CA LYS A 15 -11.11 12.59 10.15
C LYS A 15 -11.49 11.20 10.69
N TYR A 16 -12.62 10.64 10.27
CA TYR A 16 -13.10 9.34 10.77
C TYR A 16 -12.20 8.17 10.34
N SER A 17 -11.65 8.22 9.12
CA SER A 17 -10.68 7.23 8.66
C SER A 17 -9.23 7.57 9.01
N LEU A 18 -8.99 8.72 9.66
CA LEU A 18 -7.66 9.28 9.90
C LEU A 18 -6.81 9.28 8.61
N TRP A 19 -7.45 9.59 7.48
CA TRP A 19 -6.83 9.48 6.15
C TRP A 19 -6.94 10.78 5.37
N CYS A 20 -5.80 11.39 5.09
CA CYS A 20 -5.71 12.49 4.15
C CYS A 20 -5.17 11.95 2.83
N LYS A 21 -6.07 11.77 1.85
CA LYS A 21 -5.72 11.24 0.53
C LYS A 21 -4.59 12.06 -0.14
N PRO A 22 -4.67 13.40 -0.24
CA PRO A 22 -3.58 14.21 -0.80
C PRO A 22 -2.21 13.97 -0.15
N CYS A 23 -2.15 13.96 1.20
CA CYS A 23 -0.88 13.73 1.92
C CYS A 23 -0.34 12.33 1.66
N ASN A 24 -1.19 11.31 1.77
CA ASN A 24 -0.75 9.93 1.60
C ASN A 24 -0.38 9.61 0.15
N SER A 25 -1.14 10.11 -0.84
CA SER A 25 -0.75 10.01 -2.26
C SER A 25 0.63 10.63 -2.50
N LYS A 26 0.93 11.80 -1.92
CA LYS A 26 2.25 12.43 -2.04
C LYS A 26 3.35 11.60 -1.38
N ARG A 27 3.10 11.01 -0.21
CA ARG A 27 4.06 10.09 0.46
C ARG A 27 4.35 8.88 -0.42
N PHE A 28 3.31 8.23 -0.95
CA PHE A 28 3.48 7.09 -1.84
C PHE A 28 4.26 7.46 -3.10
N GLN A 29 3.96 8.58 -3.75
CA GLN A 29 4.71 9.06 -4.92
C GLN A 29 6.20 9.23 -4.63
N ASN A 30 6.56 9.75 -3.46
CA ASN A 30 7.96 9.87 -3.05
C ASN A 30 8.66 8.51 -2.87
N ASP A 31 7.89 7.46 -2.57
CA ASP A 31 8.39 6.10 -2.35
C ASP A 31 8.35 5.20 -3.58
N PHE A 32 7.74 5.62 -4.70
CA PHE A 32 7.61 4.77 -5.91
C PHE A 32 8.95 4.32 -6.51
N ASN A 33 10.02 5.09 -6.28
CA ASN A 33 11.36 4.72 -6.75
C ASN A 33 12.15 3.88 -5.72
N ASN A 34 11.60 3.68 -4.52
CA ASN A 34 12.26 2.96 -3.43
C ASN A 34 11.98 1.45 -3.45
N TRP A 35 11.03 1.00 -4.28
CA TRP A 35 10.68 -0.41 -4.43
C TRP A 35 10.20 -0.73 -5.85
N THR A 36 10.35 -1.98 -6.26
CA THR A 36 9.76 -2.53 -7.48
C THR A 36 9.53 -4.03 -7.28
N SER A 37 8.49 -4.57 -7.90
CA SER A 37 8.30 -6.02 -8.01
C SER A 37 9.12 -6.68 -9.12
N GLY A 38 9.79 -5.87 -9.96
CA GLY A 38 10.36 -6.31 -11.23
C GLY A 38 9.31 -6.55 -12.32
N ASN A 39 8.05 -6.18 -12.08
CA ASN A 39 6.95 -6.28 -13.05
C ASN A 39 6.17 -4.97 -13.12
N ASP A 40 6.40 -4.21 -14.20
CA ASP A 40 5.80 -2.90 -14.43
C ASP A 40 4.27 -2.88 -14.34
N LYS A 41 3.59 -3.97 -14.73
CA LYS A 41 2.12 -4.04 -14.68
C LYS A 41 1.64 -4.17 -13.24
N ILE A 42 2.33 -4.96 -12.42
CA ILE A 42 2.02 -5.11 -11.00
C ILE A 42 2.38 -3.82 -10.26
N ASP A 43 3.55 -3.24 -10.54
CA ASP A 43 3.99 -1.99 -9.93
C ASP A 43 2.99 -0.86 -10.21
N LYS A 44 2.60 -0.69 -11.48
CA LYS A 44 1.57 0.29 -11.86
C LYS A 44 0.24 0.06 -11.15
N PHE A 45 -0.21 -1.20 -11.07
CA PHE A 45 -1.45 -1.53 -10.37
C PHE A 45 -1.38 -1.14 -8.88
N ILE A 46 -0.28 -1.48 -8.19
CA ILE A 46 -0.07 -1.12 -6.78
C ILE A 46 -0.02 0.40 -6.62
N GLN A 47 0.76 1.12 -7.44
CA GLN A 47 0.85 2.58 -7.43
C GLN A 47 -0.54 3.23 -7.64
N ASP A 48 -1.32 2.76 -8.62
CA ASP A 48 -2.68 3.23 -8.88
C ASP A 48 -3.59 3.00 -7.66
N THR A 49 -3.49 1.85 -6.97
CA THR A 49 -4.26 1.61 -5.74
C THR A 49 -3.87 2.56 -4.61
N GLN A 50 -2.56 2.81 -4.42
CA GLN A 50 -2.01 3.69 -3.40
C GLN A 50 -2.45 5.15 -3.60
N LEU A 51 -2.45 5.63 -4.85
CA LEU A 51 -2.92 6.98 -5.19
C LEU A 51 -4.42 7.15 -5.00
N ASN A 52 -5.20 6.09 -5.20
CA ASN A 52 -6.66 6.16 -5.17
C ASN A 52 -7.29 5.76 -3.83
N ALA A 53 -6.50 5.24 -2.88
CA ALA A 53 -6.97 4.81 -1.58
C ALA A 53 -7.70 5.92 -0.80
N ASN A 54 -8.86 5.57 -0.23
CA ASN A 54 -9.71 6.47 0.56
C ASN A 54 -9.54 6.29 2.07
N ASN A 55 -8.81 5.26 2.49
CA ASN A 55 -8.41 4.97 3.86
C ASN A 55 -7.22 3.98 3.83
N GLY A 56 -6.60 3.76 4.99
CA GLY A 56 -5.42 2.87 5.11
C GLY A 56 -5.70 1.39 4.78
N TRP A 57 -6.94 0.92 4.95
CA TRP A 57 -7.34 -0.46 4.65
C TRP A 57 -7.44 -0.74 3.15
N HIS A 58 -7.53 0.29 2.32
CA HIS A 58 -7.63 0.16 0.86
C HIS A 58 -6.26 0.25 0.17
N VAL A 59 -5.18 0.37 0.94
CA VAL A 59 -3.81 0.46 0.41
C VAL A 59 -3.27 -0.94 0.18
N ILE A 60 -2.75 -1.19 -1.01
CA ILE A 60 -1.92 -2.36 -1.28
C ILE A 60 -0.45 -1.95 -1.10
N GLU A 61 0.30 -2.72 -0.31
CA GLU A 61 1.73 -2.51 -0.08
C GLU A 61 2.55 -3.59 -0.79
N TRP A 62 3.64 -3.18 -1.44
CA TRP A 62 4.66 -4.12 -1.91
C TRP A 62 5.68 -4.37 -0.80
N ILE A 63 5.83 -5.63 -0.39
CA ILE A 63 6.83 -6.04 0.60
C ILE A 63 7.88 -6.90 -0.11
N PRO A 64 9.13 -6.43 -0.23
CA PRO A 64 10.22 -7.22 -0.77
C PRO A 64 10.38 -8.56 -0.08
N TYR A 65 10.62 -9.61 -0.87
CA TYR A 65 10.65 -10.99 -0.37
C TYR A 65 11.76 -11.23 0.66
N ASP A 66 12.87 -10.51 0.55
CA ASP A 66 14.02 -10.54 1.47
C ASP A 66 13.73 -9.93 2.85
N ARG A 67 12.60 -9.22 3.02
CA ARG A 67 12.12 -8.80 4.34
C ARG A 67 11.48 -9.95 5.14
N PHE A 68 11.29 -11.11 4.53
CA PHE A 68 10.70 -12.26 5.19
C PHE A 68 11.75 -13.30 5.60
N LYS A 69 11.51 -13.95 6.74
CA LYS A 69 12.30 -15.05 7.28
C LYS A 69 11.43 -16.31 7.40
N ASP A 70 12.10 -17.43 7.67
CA ASP A 70 11.48 -18.74 7.91
C ASP A 70 10.47 -19.16 6.84
N VAL A 71 10.75 -18.80 5.57
CA VAL A 71 9.80 -18.99 4.48
C VAL A 71 9.61 -20.47 4.22
N LYS A 72 8.40 -20.97 4.51
CA LYS A 72 8.04 -22.37 4.39
C LYS A 72 6.75 -22.50 3.61
N GLN A 73 6.77 -23.28 2.53
CA GLN A 73 5.53 -23.63 1.83
C GLN A 73 4.60 -24.44 2.75
N ILE A 74 3.35 -24.01 2.85
CA ILE A 74 2.30 -24.68 3.65
C ILE A 74 1.15 -25.21 2.80
N GLY A 75 1.10 -24.88 1.51
CA GLY A 75 0.11 -25.40 0.59
C GLY A 75 0.36 -25.00 -0.86
N LYS A 76 -0.21 -25.76 -1.80
CA LYS A 76 -0.19 -25.45 -3.23
C LYS A 76 -1.54 -25.81 -3.83
N GLY A 77 -2.13 -24.87 -4.57
CA GLY A 77 -3.40 -25.06 -5.30
C GLY A 77 -3.24 -24.75 -6.78
N GLY A 78 -4.36 -24.75 -7.51
CA GLY A 78 -4.35 -24.50 -8.97
C GLY A 78 -3.91 -23.08 -9.37
N PHE A 79 -4.03 -22.12 -8.45
CA PHE A 79 -3.76 -20.70 -8.73
C PHE A 79 -2.54 -20.15 -7.99
N GLY A 80 -1.81 -20.98 -7.22
CA GLY A 80 -0.64 -20.49 -6.50
C GLY A 80 -0.14 -21.39 -5.37
N THR A 81 0.89 -20.89 -4.69
CA THR A 81 1.56 -21.54 -3.56
C THR A 81 1.47 -20.64 -2.35
N ILE A 82 1.07 -21.20 -1.21
CA ILE A 82 0.93 -20.49 0.06
C ILE A 82 2.18 -20.78 0.90
N HIS A 83 2.77 -19.73 1.45
CA HIS A 83 3.93 -19.80 2.33
C HIS A 83 3.59 -19.20 3.70
N TYR A 84 4.09 -19.82 4.76
CA TYR A 84 4.30 -19.19 6.05
C TYR A 84 5.61 -18.39 6.00
N ALA A 85 5.64 -17.22 6.62
CA ALA A 85 6.80 -16.36 6.73
C ALA A 85 6.69 -15.49 7.99
N SER A 86 7.83 -15.15 8.59
CA SER A 86 7.96 -14.16 9.66
C SER A 86 8.59 -12.86 9.12
N PRO A 87 8.31 -11.69 9.72
CA PRO A 87 9.01 -10.44 9.40
C PRO A 87 10.50 -10.40 9.78
#